data_AF-A0A962Z800-F1
#
_entry.id   AF-A0A962Z800-F1
#
_cell.length_a   1.000
_cell.length_b   1.000
_cell.length_c   1.000
_cell.angle_alpha   90.00
_cell.angle_beta   90.00
_cell.angle_gamma   90.00
#
_symmetry.space_group_name_H-M   'P 1'
#
loop_
_entity.id
_entity.type
_entity.pdbx_description
1 polymer ?
#
loop_
_entity_poly.entity_id
_entity_poly.type
_entity_poly.pdbx_seq_one_letter_code
_entity_poly.pdbx_strand_id
1 'polypeptide(L)'
;MSVSGLLRRPWLWAWAGALAVWLATAAFTGGRGSAEVLSTALVFGAFFVIVALGQMFVITLGPGNVDLSIPACMTLAGTVSMKAMAGAASMIPLGLLLALLVG
;
A
#
# COMPACT_ATOMS: atom_id res chain seq x y z
N MET A 1 3.09 -14.56 -26.60
CA MET A 1 2.02 -14.95 -25.65
C MET A 1 0.69 -14.48 -26.23
N SER A 2 -0.34 -15.34 -26.28
CA SER A 2 -1.68 -14.93 -26.77
C SER A 2 -2.34 -13.95 -25.79
N VAL A 3 -3.07 -12.95 -26.30
CA VAL A 3 -3.84 -11.97 -25.50
C VAL A 3 -4.80 -12.66 -24.53
N SER A 4 -5.42 -13.77 -24.95
CA SER A 4 -6.31 -14.59 -24.11
C SER A 4 -5.58 -15.21 -22.91
N GLY A 5 -4.28 -15.51 -23.05
CA GLY A 5 -3.46 -16.04 -21.96
C GLY A 5 -3.06 -14.98 -20.94
N LEU A 6 -3.03 -13.70 -21.32
CA LEU A 6 -2.74 -12.59 -20.42
C LEU A 6 -3.92 -12.29 -19.50
N LEU A 7 -5.14 -12.24 -20.07
CA LEU A 7 -6.38 -11.93 -19.35
C LEU A 7 -6.74 -12.94 -18.24
N ARG A 8 -6.24 -14.18 -18.34
CA ARG A 8 -6.43 -15.21 -17.33
C ARG A 8 -5.55 -15.03 -16.08
N ARG A 9 -4.54 -14.16 -16.11
CA ARG A 9 -3.62 -14.03 -14.98
C ARG A 9 -4.20 -13.08 -13.92
N PRO A 10 -4.34 -13.51 -12.65
CA PRO A 10 -4.94 -12.70 -11.59
C PRO A 10 -4.24 -11.36 -11.34
N TRP A 11 -2.90 -11.33 -11.50
CA TRP A 11 -2.12 -10.11 -11.28
C TRP A 11 -2.48 -8.96 -12.23
N LEU A 12 -2.99 -9.26 -13.43
CA LEU A 12 -3.40 -8.24 -14.39
C LEU A 12 -4.57 -7.42 -13.85
N TRP A 13 -5.51 -8.08 -13.19
CA TRP A 13 -6.69 -7.46 -12.61
C TRP A 13 -6.35 -6.56 -11.41
N ALA A 14 -5.30 -6.90 -10.65
CA ALA A 14 -4.80 -6.02 -9.59
C ALA A 14 -4.25 -4.69 -10.15
N TRP A 15 -3.46 -4.76 -11.23
CA TRP A 15 -2.96 -3.56 -11.92
C TRP A 15 -4.08 -2.73 -12.56
N ALA A 16 -5.05 -3.40 -13.18
CA ALA A 16 -6.23 -2.72 -13.75
C ALA A 16 -7.04 -2.00 -12.67
N GLY A 17 -7.24 -2.65 -11.51
CA GLY A 17 -7.92 -2.05 -10.35
C GLY A 17 -7.15 -0.85 -9.80
N ALA A 18 -5.84 -0.96 -9.61
CA ALA A 18 -5.00 0.15 -9.15
C ALA A 18 -5.06 1.35 -10.11
N LEU A 19 -4.97 1.10 -11.41
CA LEU A 19 -5.10 2.14 -12.44
C LEU A 19 -6.49 2.79 -12.42
N ALA A 20 -7.55 2.00 -12.28
CA ALA A 20 -8.93 2.50 -12.21
C ALA A 20 -9.14 3.41 -10.98
N VAL A 21 -8.64 3.02 -9.81
CA VAL A 21 -8.72 3.85 -8.58
C VAL A 21 -7.91 5.14 -8.73
N TRP A 22 -6.73 5.07 -9.33
CA TRP A 22 -5.91 6.25 -9.58
C TRP A 22 -6.61 7.21 -10.57
N LEU A 23 -7.17 6.70 -11.67
CA LEU A 23 -7.95 7.49 -12.63
C LEU A 23 -9.19 8.12 -11.98
N ALA A 24 -9.93 7.37 -11.17
CA ALA A 24 -11.08 7.89 -10.45
C ALA A 24 -10.68 9.02 -9.49
N THR A 25 -9.56 8.84 -8.77
CA THR A 25 -9.01 9.87 -7.87
C THR A 25 -8.59 11.11 -8.65
N ALA A 26 -7.85 10.94 -9.75
CA ALA A 26 -7.40 12.03 -10.61
C ALA A 26 -8.56 12.79 -11.25
N ALA A 27 -9.61 12.07 -11.70
CA ALA A 27 -10.81 12.69 -12.24
C ALA A 27 -11.55 13.51 -11.16
N PHE A 28 -11.66 12.98 -9.94
CA PHE A 28 -12.33 13.65 -8.83
C PHE A 28 -11.57 14.91 -8.35
N THR A 29 -10.24 14.90 -8.35
CA THR A 29 -9.42 16.06 -7.96
C THR A 29 -9.14 17.05 -9.11
N GLY A 30 -9.67 16.79 -10.31
CA GLY A 30 -9.39 17.60 -11.51
C GLY A 30 -7.91 17.57 -11.90
N GLY A 31 -7.22 16.45 -11.64
CA GLY A 31 -5.79 16.25 -11.91
C GLY A 31 -4.85 16.84 -10.86
N ARG A 32 -5.35 17.54 -9.84
CA ARG A 32 -4.50 18.08 -8.77
C ARG A 32 -4.01 16.96 -7.85
N GLY A 33 -2.71 16.92 -7.61
CA GLY A 33 -2.08 15.95 -6.71
C GLY A 33 -1.98 14.52 -7.25
N SER A 34 -2.40 14.23 -8.49
CA SER A 34 -2.36 12.87 -9.05
C SER A 34 -0.93 12.32 -9.20
N ALA A 35 0.03 13.19 -9.54
CA ALA A 35 1.45 12.86 -9.60
C ALA A 35 2.06 12.64 -8.21
N GLU A 36 1.68 13.43 -7.21
CA GLU A 36 2.13 13.24 -5.83
C GLU A 36 1.60 11.93 -5.26
N VAL A 37 0.30 11.65 -5.46
CA VAL A 37 -0.32 10.37 -5.06
C VAL A 37 0.42 9.18 -5.67
N LEU A 38 0.77 9.26 -6.96
CA LEU A 38 1.54 8.21 -7.63
C LEU A 38 2.94 8.08 -7.04
N SER A 39 3.65 9.18 -6.84
CA SER A 39 4.99 9.20 -6.24
C SER A 39 4.97 8.60 -4.84
N THR A 40 4.04 9.03 -3.99
CA THR A 40 3.87 8.50 -2.63
C THR A 40 3.55 7.00 -2.66
N ALA A 41 2.66 6.55 -3.54
CA ALA A 41 2.33 5.13 -3.69
C ALA A 41 3.54 4.28 -4.11
N LEU A 42 4.38 4.78 -5.02
CA LEU A 42 5.61 4.09 -5.44
C LEU A 42 6.64 4.00 -4.30
N VAL A 43 6.81 5.07 -3.53
CA VAL A 43 7.68 5.09 -2.35
C VAL A 43 7.19 4.07 -1.30
N PHE A 44 5.90 4.05 -0.97
CA PHE A 44 5.34 3.03 -0.06
C PHE A 44 5.48 1.62 -0.61
N GLY A 45 5.25 1.43 -1.92
CA GLY A 45 5.40 0.16 -2.60
C GLY A 45 6.80 -0.44 -2.45
N ALA A 46 7.85 0.38 -2.56
CA ALA A 46 9.23 -0.07 -2.35
C ALA A 46 9.44 -0.65 -0.93
N PHE A 47 8.90 -0.01 0.10
CA PHE A 47 8.97 -0.54 1.47
C PHE A 47 8.12 -1.80 1.67
N PHE A 48 6.94 -1.87 1.04
CA PHE A 48 6.06 -3.05 1.15
C PHE A 48 6.67 -4.29 0.52
N VAL A 49 7.41 -4.15 -0.59
CA VAL A 49 8.09 -5.29 -1.22
C VAL A 49 9.09 -5.93 -0.25
N ILE A 50 9.83 -5.14 0.54
CA ILE A 50 10.80 -5.67 1.50
C ILE A 50 10.09 -6.54 2.54
N VAL A 51 9.01 -6.03 3.12
CA VAL A 51 8.26 -6.75 4.17
C VAL A 51 7.48 -7.94 3.60
N ALA A 52 6.91 -7.80 2.41
CA ALA A 52 6.22 -8.87 1.69
C ALA A 52 7.18 -10.00 1.28
N LEU A 53 8.41 -9.69 0.89
CA LEU A 53 9.42 -10.71 0.63
C LEU A 53 9.90 -11.37 1.93
N GLY A 54 10.12 -10.59 2.99
CA GLY A 54 10.54 -11.10 4.29
C GLY A 54 9.57 -12.15 4.86
N GLN A 55 8.27 -11.87 4.84
CA GLN A 55 7.26 -12.85 5.29
C GLN A 55 7.27 -14.13 4.43
N MET A 56 7.44 -13.99 3.11
CA MET A 56 7.48 -15.15 2.20
C MET A 56 8.73 -16.00 2.45
N PHE A 57 9.88 -15.38 2.73
CA PHE A 57 11.09 -16.11 3.12
C PHE A 57 10.89 -16.92 4.41
N VAL A 58 10.28 -16.33 5.44
CA VAL A 58 10.02 -17.06 6.69
C VAL A 58 9.04 -18.21 6.48
N ILE A 59 7.99 -18.02 5.66
CA ILE A 59 7.06 -19.08 5.28
C ILE A 59 7.81 -20.24 4.59
N THR A 60 8.77 -19.94 3.72
CA THR A 60 9.55 -20.98 3.01
C THR A 60 10.56 -21.74 3.87
N LEU A 61 10.91 -21.25 5.07
CA LEU A 61 11.99 -21.79 5.91
C LEU A 61 11.54 -22.82 6.97
N GLY A 62 10.26 -23.16 7.10
CA GLY A 62 9.81 -24.15 8.10
C GLY A 62 8.35 -23.98 8.50
N PRO A 63 7.93 -24.33 9.74
CA PRO A 63 6.51 -24.32 10.15
C PRO A 63 5.85 -22.92 10.27
N GLY A 64 6.48 -21.88 9.72
CA GLY A 64 5.96 -21.11 8.57
C GLY A 64 4.63 -20.38 8.64
N ASN A 65 3.98 -20.25 9.80
CA ASN A 65 2.79 -19.41 9.91
C ASN A 65 3.18 -17.97 10.27
N VAL A 66 3.71 -17.23 9.29
CA VAL A 66 3.82 -15.78 9.40
C VAL A 66 2.54 -15.15 8.87
N ASP A 67 2.02 -14.19 9.61
CA ASP A 67 0.80 -13.50 9.24
C ASP A 67 0.99 -12.74 7.91
N LEU A 68 0.16 -13.06 6.92
CA LEU A 68 0.11 -12.31 5.66
C LEU A 68 -0.44 -10.89 5.83
N SER A 69 -0.96 -10.55 7.01
CA SER A 69 -1.51 -9.24 7.32
C SER A 69 -0.45 -8.14 7.53
N ILE A 70 0.84 -8.46 7.69
CA ILE A 70 1.87 -7.45 8.05
C ILE A 70 1.85 -6.21 7.11
N PRO A 71 1.88 -6.35 5.77
CA PRO A 71 1.83 -5.19 4.87
C PRO A 71 0.48 -4.45 4.96
N ALA A 72 -0.61 -5.18 5.23
CA ALA A 72 -1.92 -4.59 5.41
C ALA A 72 -2.01 -3.77 6.71
N CYS A 73 -1.49 -4.29 7.83
CA CYS A 73 -1.37 -3.58 9.10
C CYS A 73 -0.49 -2.34 8.98
N MET A 74 0.66 -2.44 8.29
CA MET A 74 1.50 -1.27 7.98
C MET A 74 0.75 -0.21 7.18
N THR A 75 -0.01 -0.61 6.16
CA THR A 75 -0.82 0.31 5.35
C THR A 75 -1.89 1.00 6.20
N LEU A 76 -2.57 0.23 7.04
CA LEU A 76 -3.63 0.73 7.92
C LEU A 76 -3.08 1.73 8.94
N ALA A 77 -2.05 1.35 9.68
CA ALA A 77 -1.39 2.20 10.67
C ALA A 77 -0.86 3.49 10.03
N GLY A 78 -0.16 3.37 8.89
CA GLY A 78 0.35 4.52 8.13
C GLY A 78 -0.75 5.45 7.64
N THR A 79 -1.83 4.91 7.07
CA THR A 79 -2.94 5.72 6.54
C THR A 79 -3.70 6.43 7.66
N VAL A 80 -4.01 5.75 8.77
CA VAL A 80 -4.70 6.34 9.92
C VAL A 80 -3.84 7.44 10.56
N SER A 81 -2.55 7.16 10.78
CA SER A 81 -1.59 8.11 11.33
C SER A 81 -1.45 9.36 10.47
N MET A 82 -1.17 9.20 9.16
CA MET A 82 -1.01 10.34 8.25
C MET A 82 -2.31 11.14 8.10
N LYS A 83 -3.47 10.47 8.09
CA LYS A 83 -4.77 11.15 8.02
C LYS A 83 -5.03 12.00 9.27
N ALA A 84 -4.67 11.50 10.45
CA ALA A 84 -4.80 12.24 11.70
C ALA A 84 -3.82 13.42 11.81
N MET A 85 -2.61 13.29 11.24
CA MET A 85 -1.61 14.36 11.23
C MET A 85 -1.99 15.54 10.33
N ALA A 86 -2.70 15.28 9.23
CA ALA A 86 -3.18 16.30 8.27
C ALA A 86 -2.11 17.32 7.82
N GLY A 87 -0.83 16.92 7.76
CA GLY A 87 0.30 17.77 7.37
C GLY A 87 0.85 18.69 8.46
N ALA A 88 0.30 18.69 9.68
CA ALA A 88 0.76 19.52 10.78
C ALA A 88 1.91 18.85 11.56
N ALA A 89 3.09 19.48 11.59
CA ALA A 89 4.25 18.96 12.30
C ALA A 89 4.03 18.80 13.82
N SER A 90 3.19 19.65 14.43
CA SER A 90 2.80 19.53 15.84
C SER A 90 2.04 18.24 16.16
N MET A 91 1.47 17.58 15.14
CA MET A 91 0.67 16.36 15.29
C MET A 91 1.51 15.08 15.12
N ILE A 92 2.82 15.18 14.86
CA ILE A 92 3.73 14.03 14.77
C ILE A 92 3.62 13.10 16.01
N PRO A 93 3.59 13.62 17.26
CA PRO A 93 3.45 12.75 18.43
C PRO A 93 2.14 11.96 18.44
N LEU A 94 1.02 12.58 18.00
CA LEU A 94 -0.27 11.89 17.88
C LEU A 94 -0.21 10.83 16.77
N GLY A 95 0.39 11.17 15.63
CA GLY A 95 0.57 10.24 14.52
C GLY A 95 1.37 9.01 14.93
N LEU A 96 2.47 9.18 15.68
CA LEU A 96 3.25 8.07 16.21
C LEU A 96 2.44 7.21 17.18
N LEU A 97 1.70 7.85 18.10
CA LEU A 97 0.85 7.13 19.05
C LEU A 97 -0.23 6.30 18.34
N LEU A 98 -0.90 6.86 17.33
CA LEU A 98 -1.89 6.13 16.54
C LEU A 98 -1.26 4.98 15.75
N ALA A 99 -0.06 5.16 15.19
CA ALA A 99 0.62 4.09 14.47
C ALA A 99 0.91 2.88 15.39
N LEU A 100 1.35 3.13 16.64
CA LEU A 100 1.64 2.09 17.64
C LEU A 100 0.39 1.42 18.22
N LEU A 101 -0.77 2.09 18.17
CA LEU A 101 -2.03 1.52 18.67
C LEU A 101 -2.77 0.70 17.60
N VAL A 102 -2.57 1.02 16.32
CA VAL A 102 -3.26 0.38 15.20
C VAL A 102 -2.52 -0.86 14.68
N GLY A 103 -1.19 -0.86 14.73
CA GLY A 103 -0.34 -1.97 14.27
C GLY A 103 0.54 -2.50 15.40
#